data_AF-A0A3M9L596-F1
#
_entry.id   AF-A0A3M9L596-F1
#
_cell.length_a   1.000
_cell.length_b   1.000
_cell.length_c   1.000
_cell.angle_alpha   90.00
_cell.angle_beta   90.00
_cell.angle_gamma   90.00
#
_symmetry.space_group_name_H-M   'P 1'
#
loop_
_entity.id
_entity.type
_entity.pdbx_description
1 polymer ?
#
loop_
_entity_poly.entity_id
_entity_poly.type
_entity_poly.pdbx_seq_one_letter_code
_entity_poly.pdbx_strand_id
1 'polypeptide(L)' 'MLPKHWNRGFATEAIQIFLHHACRKLDCKQFIAFSHEDNIASRKVAKKIGMKNEGPTKVKGVKHRPLRYTLDNCQY' A
#
# COMPACT_ATOMS: atom_id res chain seq x y z
N MET A 1 -3.61 -7.19 10.97
CA MET A 1 -5.08 -7.38 11.00
C MET A 1 -5.41 -8.75 11.55
N LEU A 2 -6.23 -8.85 12.59
CA LEU A 2 -6.68 -10.16 13.10
C LEU A 2 -7.51 -10.89 12.03
N PRO A 3 -7.34 -12.21 11.85
CA PRO A 3 -8.04 -12.98 10.79
C PRO A 3 -9.56 -12.78 10.77
N LYS A 4 -10.18 -12.65 11.96
CA LYS A 4 -11.63 -12.39 12.12
C LYS A 4 -12.16 -11.12 11.44
N HIS A 5 -11.28 -10.20 11.06
CA HIS A 5 -11.62 -8.91 10.44
C HIS A 5 -11.20 -8.83 8.95
N TRP A 6 -10.68 -9.91 8.37
CA TRP A 6 -10.29 -9.91 6.95
C TRP A 6 -11.50 -9.87 6.01
N ASN A 7 -11.25 -9.45 4.76
CA ASN A 7 -12.24 -9.38 3.67
C ASN A 7 -13.46 -8.47 3.93
N ARG A 8 -13.40 -7.60 4.94
CA ARG A 8 -14.46 -6.63 5.29
C ARG A 8 -14.16 -5.19 4.85
N GLY A 9 -13.08 -4.97 4.10
CA GLY A 9 -12.71 -3.63 3.63
C GLY A 9 -11.89 -2.77 4.61
N PHE A 10 -11.78 -3.16 5.88
CA PHE A 10 -11.08 -2.37 6.90
C PHE A 10 -9.64 -1.96 6.54
N ALA A 11 -8.89 -2.82 5.83
CA ALA A 11 -7.53 -2.47 5.42
C ALA A 11 -7.53 -1.33 4.38
N THR A 12 -8.50 -1.33 3.46
CA THR A 12 -8.67 -0.26 2.46
C THR A 12 -9.10 1.02 3.16
N GLU A 13 -10.09 0.96 4.05
CA GLU A 13 -10.59 2.11 4.80
C GLU A 13 -9.50 2.76 5.66
N ALA A 14 -8.78 1.95 6.45
CA ALA A 14 -7.70 2.43 7.30
C ALA A 14 -6.59 3.13 6.50
N ILE A 15 -6.21 2.57 5.34
CA ILE A 15 -5.19 3.20 4.48
C ILE A 15 -5.72 4.47 3.83
N GLN A 16 -6.99 4.53 3.40
CA GLN A 16 -7.57 5.75 2.85
C GLN A 16 -7.56 6.91 3.88
N ILE A 17 -7.95 6.63 5.13
CA ILE A 17 -7.90 7.62 6.22
C ILE A 17 -6.45 8.07 6.48
N PHE A 18 -5.52 7.11 6.50
CA PHE A 18 -4.10 7.41 6.68
C PHE A 18 -3.54 8.28 5.55
N LEU A 19 -3.82 7.94 4.29
CA LEU A 19 -3.41 8.72 3.12
C LEU A 19 -3.98 10.14 3.21
N HIS A 20 -5.29 10.28 3.43
CA HIS A 20 -5.91 11.60 3.58
C HIS A 20 -5.23 12.45 4.67
N HIS A 21 -4.95 11.87 5.84
CA HIS A 21 -4.24 12.56 6.91
C HIS A 21 -2.82 12.95 6.51
N ALA A 22 -2.04 12.02 5.97
CA ALA A 22 -0.65 12.25 5.62
C ALA A 22 -0.50 13.30 4.50
N CYS A 23 -1.45 13.36 3.58
CA CYS A 23 -1.40 14.31 2.46
C CYS A 23 -1.84 15.69 2.88
N ARG A 24 -2.90 15.79 3.69
CA ARG A 24 -3.45 17.09 4.12
C ARG A 24 -2.66 17.72 5.26
N LYS A 25 -2.04 16.92 6.13
CA LYS A 25 -1.37 17.41 7.34
C LYS A 25 0.14 17.27 7.35
N LEU A 26 0.71 16.34 6.58
CA LEU A 26 2.15 16.06 6.60
C LEU A 26 2.86 16.41 5.29
N ASP A 27 2.15 16.99 4.30
CA ASP A 27 2.68 17.34 2.97
C ASP A 27 3.45 16.19 2.29
N CYS A 28 2.98 14.95 2.49
CA CYS A 28 3.60 13.77 1.92
C CYS A 28 3.36 13.71 0.40
N LYS A 29 4.45 13.82 -0.37
CA LYS A 29 4.41 13.88 -1.85
C LYS A 29 4.32 12.51 -2.53
N GLN A 30 4.79 11.46 -1.87
CA GLN A 30 4.80 10.09 -2.39
C GLN A 30 4.65 9.06 -1.28
N PHE A 31 3.89 8.01 -1.56
CA PHE A 31 3.80 6.82 -0.72
C PHE A 31 4.41 5.62 -1.43
N ILE A 32 5.10 4.78 -0.66
CA ILE A 32 5.70 3.54 -1.14
C ILE A 32 5.19 2.40 -0.28
N ALA A 33 4.79 1.29 -0.92
CA ALA A 33 4.47 0.05 -0.23
C ALA A 33 5.18 -1.13 -0.87
N PHE A 34 5.47 -2.15 -0.06
CA PHE A 34 6.05 -3.41 -0.51
C PHE A 34 5.12 -4.56 -0.16
N SER A 35 4.95 -5.51 -1.07
CA SER A 35 4.15 -6.72 -0.85
C SER A 35 4.85 -7.94 -1.41
N HIS A 36 4.75 -9.07 -0.72
CA HIS A 36 5.08 -10.37 -1.33
C HIS A 36 4.18 -10.62 -2.54
N GLU A 37 4.68 -11.33 -3.54
CA GLU A 37 3.93 -11.70 -4.75
C GLU A 37 2.67 -12.52 -4.42
N ASP A 38 2.80 -13.44 -3.45
CA ASP A 38 1.71 -14.30 -2.96
C ASP A 38 0.71 -13.60 -2.05
N ASN A 39 1.01 -12.38 -1.59
CA ASN A 39 0.10 -11.65 -0.72
C ASN A 39 -1.01 -10.96 -1.54
N ILE A 40 -1.92 -11.77 -2.06
CA ILE A 40 -3.05 -11.35 -2.90
C ILE A 40 -3.91 -10.30 -2.18
N ALA A 41 -4.05 -10.39 -0.85
CA ALA A 41 -4.85 -9.45 -0.07
C ALA A 41 -4.26 -8.03 -0.12
N SER A 42 -2.97 -7.87 0.19
CA SER A 42 -2.30 -6.57 0.11
C SER A 42 -2.25 -6.01 -1.31
N ARG A 43 -2.03 -6.88 -2.31
CA ARG A 43 -2.07 -6.49 -3.73
C ARG A 43 -3.43 -5.93 -4.15
N LYS A 44 -4.53 -6.54 -3.68
CA LYS A 44 -5.90 -6.04 -3.91
C LYS A 44 -6.12 -4.69 -3.24
N VAL A 45 -5.60 -4.49 -2.04
CA VAL A 45 -5.69 -3.20 -1.33
C VAL A 45 -4.93 -2.10 -2.07
N ALA A 46 -3.67 -2.36 -2.47
CA ALA A 46 -2.85 -1.42 -3.24
C ALA A 46 -3.55 -1.00 -4.56
N LYS A 47 -4.18 -1.97 -5.26
CA LYS A 47 -4.99 -1.68 -6.46
C LYS A 47 -6.21 -0.80 -6.15
N LYS A 48 -6.93 -1.08 -5.06
CA LYS A 48 -8.15 -0.35 -4.68
C LYS A 48 -7.89 1.12 -4.34
N ILE A 49 -6.76 1.41 -3.70
CA ILE A 49 -6.39 2.78 -3.29
C ILE A 49 -5.64 3.56 -4.40
N GLY A 50 -5.49 2.96 -5.58
CA GLY A 50 -4.89 3.61 -6.75
C GLY A 50 -3.37 3.58 -6.82
N MET A 51 -2.68 2.74 -6.04
CA MET A 51 -1.22 2.63 -6.16
C MET A 51 -0.83 2.00 -7.50
N LYS A 52 0.20 2.54 -8.12
CA LYS A 52 0.86 1.97 -9.30
C LYS A 52 1.78 0.83 -8.88
N ASN A 53 1.73 -0.28 -9.60
CA ASN A 53 2.64 -1.41 -9.40
C ASN A 53 3.89 -1.21 -10.27
N GLU A 54 5.05 -1.02 -9.63
CA GLU A 54 6.35 -0.86 -10.29
C GLU A 54 7.08 -2.20 -10.51
N GLY A 55 6.46 -3.31 -10.08
CA GLY A 55 7.00 -4.66 -10.23
C GLY A 55 7.98 -5.07 -9.11
N PRO A 56 8.61 -6.25 -9.24
CA PRO A 56 9.53 -6.77 -8.24
C PRO A 56 10.80 -5.89 -8.11
N THR A 57 11.19 -5.57 -6.87
CA THR A 57 12.39 -4.75 -6.60
C THR A 57 13.29 -5.38 -5.54
N LYS A 58 14.55 -4.93 -5.46
CA LYS A 58 15.46 -5.35 -4.38
C LYS A 58 15.34 -4.38 -3.21
N VAL A 59 15.12 -4.92 -2.01
CA VAL A 59 15.12 -4.15 -0.76
C VAL A 59 16.26 -4.66 0.11
N LYS A 60 17.09 -3.75 0.65
CA LYS A 60 18.24 -4.10 1.49
C LYS A 60 17.77 -4.94 2.68
N GLY A 61 18.37 -6.11 2.88
CA GLY A 61 18.00 -7.03 3.97
C GLY A 61 16.83 -7.97 3.67
N VAL A 62 16.20 -7.87 2.50
CA VAL A 62 15.13 -8.79 2.06
C VAL A 62 15.70 -9.76 1.03
N LYS A 63 15.57 -11.08 1.29
CA LYS A 63 16.10 -12.13 0.41
C LYS A 63 15.33 -12.26 -0.91
N HIS A 64 14.01 -12.04 -0.88
CA HIS A 64 13.15 -12.08 -2.06
C HIS A 64 12.97 -10.69 -2.68
N ARG A 65 12.39 -10.63 -3.89
CA ARG A 65 12.06 -9.37 -4.57
C ARG A 65 10.60 -9.01 -4.35
N PRO A 66 10.23 -8.20 -3.33
CA PRO A 66 8.85 -7.81 -3.15
C PRO A 66 8.38 -6.93 -4.32
N LEU A 67 7.07 -6.97 -4.58
CA LEU A 67 6.41 -6.02 -5.47
C LEU A 67 6.42 -4.64 -4.83
N ARG A 68 6.91 -3.64 -5.56
CA ARG A 68 6.90 -2.23 -5.17
C ARG A 68 5.67 -1.55 -5.71
N TYR A 69 5.01 -0.79 -4.85
CA TYR A 69 3.88 0.06 -5.19
C TYR A 69 4.22 1.51 -4.89
N THR A 70 3.81 2.42 -5.76
CA THR A 70 3.96 3.87 -5.59
C THR A 70 2.62 4.57 -5.74
N LEU A 71 2.44 5.65 -5.00
CA LEU A 71 1.34 6.58 -5.18
C LEU A 71 1.91 7.99 -5.11
N ASP A 72 1.94 8.64 -6.27
CA ASP A 72 2.45 10.00 -6.47
C ASP A 72 1.31 11.01 -6.38
N ASN A 73 1.64 12.25 -6.02
CA ASN A 73 0.70 13.39 -6.01
C ASN A 73 -0.59 13.05 -5.28
N CYS A 74 -0.51 13.06 -3.96
CA CYS A 74 -1.62 12.67 -3.13
C CYS A 74 -2.81 13.64 -3.25
N GLN A 75 -3.70 13.37 -4.19
CA GLN A 75 -4.94 14.11 -4.42
C GLN A 75 -6.07 13.56 -3.52
N TYR A 76 -5.78 13.44 -2.21
CA TYR A 76 -6.76 12.99 -1.19
C TYR A 76 -7.31 14.16 -0.37
#